data_AF-Q91ZN4-F1
#
_entry.id   AF-Q91ZN4-F1
#
_cell.length_a   1.000
_cell.length_b   1.000
_cell.length_c   1.000
_cell.angle_alpha   90.00
_cell.angle_beta   90.00
_cell.angle_gamma   90.00
#
_symmetry.space_group_name_H-M   'P 1'
#
loop_
_entity.id
_entity.type
_entity.pdbx_description
1 polymer ?
#
loop_
_entity_poly.entity_id
_entity_poly.type
_entity_poly.pdbx_seq_one_letter_code
_entity_poly.pdbx_strand_id
1 'polypeptide(L)'
;FGMKPYTSFQELTGEKEMAAELEELYSDIDALEFYPGLLLEKCQPNSIFGESMLEIGAPFSLKGLLGNPICSPEYWKPSTFGGDVGFNLVNTASLKKLICLNTKTCPYV
;
A
#
# COMPACT_ATOMS: atom_id res chain seq x y z
N PHE A 1 13.85 -2.37 -4.95
CA PHE A 1 12.68 -1.67 -5.52
C PHE A 1 13.09 -0.40 -6.26
N GLY A 2 14.13 -0.44 -7.12
CA GLY A 2 14.56 0.72 -7.93
C GLY A 2 15.17 1.92 -7.19
N MET A 3 15.06 1.99 -5.86
CA MET A 3 15.57 3.07 -5.03
C MET A 3 17.09 2.98 -4.80
N LYS A 4 17.69 4.12 -4.46
CA LYS A 4 19.09 4.20 -4.01
C LYS A 4 19.17 3.89 -2.51
N PRO A 5 20.23 3.22 -2.03
CA PRO A 5 20.44 3.05 -0.60
C PRO A 5 20.67 4.42 0.07
N TYR A 6 20.15 4.58 1.28
CA TYR A 6 20.46 5.74 2.12
C TYR A 6 21.93 5.71 2.55
N THR A 7 22.52 6.90 2.67
CA THR A 7 23.94 7.05 3.04
C THR A 7 24.14 7.40 4.51
N SER A 8 23.08 7.72 5.23
CA SER A 8 23.10 8.04 6.66
C SER A 8 21.72 7.94 7.29
N PHE A 9 21.66 7.77 8.62
CA PHE A 9 20.40 7.83 9.36
C PHE A 9 19.74 9.21 9.27
N GLN A 10 20.52 10.28 9.17
CA GLN A 10 19.98 11.64 8.98
C GLN A 10 19.27 11.80 7.62
N GLU A 11 19.77 11.14 6.57
CA GLU A 11 19.12 11.13 5.26
C GLU A 11 17.78 10.37 5.29
N LEU A 12 17.75 9.24 6.02
CA LEU A 12 16.57 8.40 6.23
C LEU A 12 15.48 9.15 7.01
N THR A 13 15.78 9.63 8.22
CA THR A 13 14.77 10.20 9.13
C THR A 13 14.41 11.64 8.80
N GLY A 14 15.31 12.36 8.12
CA GLY A 14 15.15 13.79 7.81
C GLY A 14 15.31 14.70 9.05
N GLU A 15 15.74 14.15 10.18
CA GLU A 15 15.96 14.86 11.44
C GLU A 15 17.27 14.37 12.11
N LYS A 16 17.62 14.88 13.29
CA LYS A 16 18.94 14.65 13.91
C LYS A 16 18.91 13.86 15.21
N GLU A 17 17.80 13.89 15.94
CA GLU A 17 17.68 13.30 17.27
C GLU A 17 17.56 11.79 17.16
N MET A 18 16.55 11.28 16.43
CA MET A 18 16.42 9.83 16.21
C MET A 18 17.54 9.28 15.34
N ALA A 19 18.01 10.05 14.36
CA ALA A 19 19.14 9.65 13.53
C ALA A 19 20.39 9.31 14.36
N ALA A 20 20.72 10.13 15.36
CA ALA A 20 21.87 9.91 16.23
C ALA A 20 21.69 8.68 17.14
N GLU A 21 20.50 8.49 17.71
CA GLU A 21 20.21 7.29 18.51
C GLU A 21 20.26 6.01 17.68
N LEU A 22 19.74 6.04 16.45
CA LEU A 22 19.81 4.91 15.52
C LEU A 22 21.26 4.60 15.12
N GLU A 23 22.07 5.63 14.89
CA GLU A 23 23.49 5.47 14.59
C GLU A 23 24.25 4.84 15.77
N GLU A 24 23.94 5.22 17.02
CA GLU A 24 24.51 4.57 18.20
C GLU A 24 24.12 3.09 18.30
N LEU A 25 22.85 2.76 18.02
CA LEU A 25 22.32 1.39 18.13
C LEU A 25 22.78 0.46 17.01
N TYR A 26 22.76 0.93 15.76
CA TYR A 26 23.05 0.12 14.58
C TYR A 26 24.49 0.28 14.07
N SER A 27 25.19 1.36 14.44
CA SER A 27 26.53 1.74 13.98
C SER A 27 26.69 2.01 12.47
N ASP A 28 25.91 1.34 11.63
CA ASP A 28 26.00 1.41 10.17
C ASP A 28 24.59 1.48 9.57
N ILE A 29 24.38 2.39 8.62
CA ILE A 29 23.12 2.54 7.90
C ILE A 29 22.77 1.27 7.11
N ASP A 30 23.78 0.53 6.65
CA ASP A 30 23.60 -0.73 5.92
C ASP A 30 23.20 -1.89 6.85
N ALA A 31 23.25 -1.71 8.17
CA ALA A 31 22.77 -2.68 9.16
C ALA A 31 21.30 -2.45 9.58
N LEU A 32 20.66 -1.39 9.10
CA LEU A 32 19.29 -1.05 9.47
C LEU A 32 18.30 -2.14 9.03
N GLU A 33 17.49 -2.61 9.97
CA GLU A 33 16.46 -3.60 9.72
C GLU A 33 15.31 -3.03 8.87
N PHE A 34 14.71 -3.91 8.06
CA PHE A 34 13.68 -3.54 7.07
C PHE A 34 12.45 -2.84 7.67
N TYR A 35 11.85 -3.42 8.71
CA TYR A 35 10.61 -2.88 9.29
C TYR A 35 10.84 -1.57 10.06
N PRO A 36 11.87 -1.44 10.92
CA PRO A 36 12.25 -0.14 11.47
C PRO A 36 12.53 0.91 10.39
N GLY A 37 13.30 0.57 9.35
CA GLY A 37 13.57 1.50 8.26
C GLY A 37 12.31 2.01 7.56
N LEU A 38 11.31 1.15 7.32
CA LEU A 38 10.03 1.54 6.73
C LEU A 38 9.21 2.54 7.59
N LEU A 39 9.26 2.40 8.92
CA LEU A 39 8.45 3.22 9.81
C LEU A 39 9.15 4.51 10.25
N LEU A 40 10.49 4.53 10.22
CA LEU A 40 11.32 5.66 10.65
C LEU A 40 11.77 6.54 9.47
N GLU A 41 11.54 6.10 8.23
CA GLU A 41 11.75 6.91 7.04
C GLU A 41 10.90 8.19 7.08
N LYS A 42 11.51 9.31 6.69
CA LYS A 42 10.82 10.59 6.56
C LYS A 42 9.61 10.47 5.65
N CYS A 43 8.48 10.99 6.12
CA CYS A 43 7.26 11.03 5.32
C CYS A 43 7.41 11.99 4.12
N GLN A 44 6.72 11.67 3.03
CA GLN A 44 6.51 12.64 1.95
C GLN A 44 5.68 13.83 2.47
N PRO A 45 5.84 15.05 1.90
CA PRO A 45 5.08 16.22 2.35
C PRO A 45 3.58 15.94 2.41
N ASN A 46 2.98 16.19 3.58
CA ASN A 46 1.54 16.00 3.83
C ASN A 46 1.01 14.59 3.54
N SER A 47 1.89 13.57 3.57
CA SER A 47 1.56 12.17 3.31
C SER A 47 1.65 11.32 4.56
N ILE A 48 1.01 10.15 4.53
CA ILE A 48 0.95 9.22 5.66
C ILE A 48 2.25 8.41 5.86
N PHE A 49 3.05 8.22 4.80
CA PHE A 49 4.27 7.41 4.83
C PHE A 49 5.39 8.02 3.95
N GLY A 50 6.59 7.48 4.08
CA GLY A 50 7.75 7.76 3.22
C GLY A 50 7.72 7.05 1.86
N GLU A 51 8.79 7.25 1.09
CA GLU A 51 8.97 6.73 -0.27
C GLU A 51 9.04 5.20 -0.30
N SER A 52 9.79 4.58 0.61
CA SER A 52 9.99 3.14 0.65
C SER A 52 8.68 2.40 0.86
N MET A 53 7.77 2.90 1.69
CA MET A 53 6.46 2.27 1.88
C MET A 53 5.67 2.19 0.56
N LEU A 54 5.75 3.23 -0.27
CA LEU A 54 5.06 3.28 -1.56
C LEU A 54 5.74 2.40 -2.61
N GLU A 55 7.04 2.60 -2.83
CA GLU A 55 7.81 1.91 -3.88
C GLU A 55 7.93 0.41 -3.63
N ILE A 56 7.91 -0.01 -2.36
CA ILE A 56 7.92 -1.41 -1.96
C ILE A 56 6.50 -1.98 -1.94
N GLY A 57 5.56 -1.27 -1.32
CA GLY A 57 4.20 -1.76 -1.11
C GLY A 57 3.37 -1.83 -2.40
N ALA A 58 3.49 -0.85 -3.30
CA ALA A 58 2.65 -0.76 -4.48
C ALA A 58 2.82 -1.95 -5.45
N PRO A 59 4.03 -2.41 -5.80
CA PRO A 59 4.19 -3.59 -6.64
C PRO A 59 3.56 -4.85 -6.04
N PHE A 60 3.71 -5.08 -4.73
CA PHE A 60 3.09 -6.22 -4.06
C PHE A 60 1.57 -6.12 -4.04
N SER A 61 1.02 -4.96 -3.71
CA SER A 61 -0.42 -4.71 -3.69
C SER A 61 -1.03 -4.94 -5.07
N LEU A 62 -0.48 -4.32 -6.11
CA LEU A 62 -1.00 -4.45 -7.48
C LEU A 62 -0.86 -5.87 -8.01
N LYS A 63 0.27 -6.55 -7.73
CA LYS A 63 0.43 -7.94 -8.12
C LYS A 63 -0.55 -8.86 -7.39
N GLY A 64 -0.83 -8.62 -6.13
CA GLY A 64 -1.82 -9.36 -5.36
C GLY A 64 -3.25 -9.16 -5.87
N LEU A 65 -3.60 -7.92 -6.22
CA LEU A 65 -4.93 -7.58 -6.76
C LEU A 65 -5.14 -8.14 -8.18
N LEU A 66 -4.28 -7.77 -9.12
CA LEU A 66 -4.43 -8.14 -10.54
C LEU A 66 -3.97 -9.57 -10.84
N GLY A 67 -3.19 -10.18 -9.94
CA GLY A 67 -2.83 -11.59 -10.03
C GLY A 67 -3.97 -12.55 -9.71
N ASN A 68 -5.14 -12.05 -9.29
CA ASN A 68 -6.30 -12.88 -9.03
C ASN A 68 -6.81 -13.52 -10.34
N PRO A 69 -7.11 -14.84 -10.38
CA PRO A 69 -7.63 -15.50 -11.57
C PRO A 69 -8.88 -14.85 -12.16
N ILE A 70 -9.73 -14.17 -11.36
CA ILE A 70 -10.90 -13.46 -11.88
C ILE A 70 -10.52 -12.39 -12.91
N CYS A 71 -9.33 -11.78 -12.79
CA CYS A 71 -8.81 -10.77 -13.73
C CYS A 71 -8.23 -11.39 -15.01
N SER A 72 -8.15 -12.72 -15.12
CA SER A 72 -7.66 -13.37 -16.33
C SER A 72 -8.65 -13.26 -17.49
N PRO A 73 -8.19 -13.25 -18.75
CA PRO A 73 -9.08 -13.22 -19.91
C PRO A 73 -10.10 -14.38 -19.93
N GLU A 74 -9.74 -15.52 -19.36
CA GLU A 74 -10.62 -16.70 -19.32
C GLU A 74 -11.78 -16.52 -18.33
N TYR A 75 -11.57 -15.81 -17.22
CA TYR A 75 -12.57 -15.66 -16.16
C TYR A 75 -13.31 -14.32 -16.23
N TRP A 76 -12.71 -13.26 -16.78
CA TRP A 76 -13.32 -11.93 -16.81
C TRP A 76 -14.37 -11.78 -17.92
N LYS A 77 -15.46 -12.53 -17.78
CA LYS A 77 -16.59 -12.58 -18.72
C LYS A 77 -17.92 -12.65 -17.96
N PRO A 78 -19.02 -12.12 -18.51
CA PRO A 78 -20.32 -12.12 -17.82
C PRO A 78 -20.77 -13.50 -17.34
N SER A 79 -20.49 -14.55 -18.11
CA SER A 79 -20.87 -15.93 -17.76
C SER A 79 -20.27 -16.42 -16.44
N THR A 80 -19.07 -15.94 -16.06
CA THR A 80 -18.44 -16.28 -14.77
C THR A 80 -19.24 -15.71 -13.58
N PHE A 81 -19.89 -14.58 -13.79
CA PHE A 81 -20.65 -13.85 -12.77
C PHE A 81 -22.17 -14.10 -12.88
N GLY A 82 -22.60 -15.13 -13.63
CA GLY A 82 -24.02 -15.44 -13.81
C GLY A 82 -24.77 -14.50 -14.75
N GLY A 83 -24.07 -13.88 -15.71
CA GLY A 83 -24.62 -12.97 -16.72
C GLY A 83 -24.36 -11.49 -16.41
N ASP A 84 -24.97 -10.62 -17.20
CA ASP A 84 -24.70 -9.17 -17.14
C ASP A 84 -25.07 -8.54 -15.80
N VAL A 85 -26.08 -9.06 -15.10
CA VAL A 85 -26.49 -8.54 -13.78
C VAL A 85 -25.35 -8.69 -12.78
N GLY A 86 -24.77 -9.88 -12.64
CA GLY A 86 -23.66 -10.10 -11.69
C GLY A 86 -22.38 -9.40 -12.12
N PHE A 87 -22.09 -9.34 -13.42
CA PHE A 87 -20.91 -8.63 -13.91
C PHE A 87 -21.01 -7.11 -13.67
N ASN A 88 -22.20 -6.53 -13.84
CA ASN A 88 -22.45 -5.12 -13.54
C ASN A 88 -22.32 -4.81 -12.04
N LEU A 89 -22.64 -5.75 -11.14
CA LEU A 89 -22.42 -5.56 -9.70
C LEU A 89 -20.93 -5.37 -9.40
N VAL A 90 -20.05 -6.18 -10.00
CA VAL A 90 -18.59 -6.05 -9.84
C VAL A 90 -18.10 -4.72 -10.41
N ASN A 91 -18.49 -4.39 -11.65
CA ASN A 91 -18.02 -3.18 -12.33
C ASN A 91 -18.57 -1.86 -11.77
N THR A 92 -19.64 -1.92 -10.98
CA THR A 92 -20.26 -0.73 -10.36
C THR A 92 -20.22 -0.78 -8.83
N ALA A 93 -19.42 -1.67 -8.25
CA ALA A 93 -19.26 -1.76 -6.81
C ALA A 93 -18.64 -0.47 -6.24
N SER A 94 -19.10 -0.06 -5.06
CA SER A 94 -18.50 1.04 -4.30
C SER A 94 -18.74 0.80 -2.81
N LEU A 95 -17.90 1.40 -1.95
CA LEU A 95 -18.05 1.29 -0.50
C LEU A 95 -19.44 1.77 -0.06
N LYS A 96 -19.91 2.90 -0.60
CA LYS A 96 -21.24 3.43 -0.33
C LYS A 96 -22.36 2.46 -0.71
N LYS A 97 -22.30 1.83 -1.90
CA LYS A 97 -23.31 0.84 -2.31
C LYS A 97 -23.28 -0.39 -1.40
N LEU A 98 -22.08 -0.87 -1.06
CA LEU A 98 -21.92 -2.01 -0.15
C LEU A 98 -22.61 -1.73 1.20
N ILE A 99 -22.39 -0.55 1.79
CA ILE A 99 -23.03 -0.21 3.07
C ILE A 99 -24.53 0.06 2.88
N CYS A 100 -24.90 1.06 2.06
CA CYS A 100 -26.27 1.55 2.01
C CYS A 100 -27.30 0.55 1.48
N LEU A 101 -26.89 -0.46 0.71
CA LEU A 101 -27.79 -1.53 0.25
C LEU A 101 -27.91 -2.69 1.24
N ASN A 102 -27.06 -2.75 2.27
CA ASN A 102 -27.02 -3.84 3.25
C ASN A 102 -27.30 -3.37 4.70
N THR A 103 -27.53 -2.08 4.93
CA THR A 103 -27.92 -1.50 6.22
C THR A 103 -29.35 -0.93 6.16
N LYS A 104 -30.00 -0.75 7.32
CA LYS A 104 -31.38 -0.23 7.38
C LYS A 104 -31.50 1.25 6.97
N THR A 105 -30.45 2.03 7.21
CA THR A 105 -30.30 3.43 6.81
C THR A 105 -28.98 3.61 6.09
N CYS A 106 -28.83 4.68 5.30
CA CYS A 106 -27.60 4.98 4.56
C CYS A 106 -26.81 6.09 5.26
N PRO A 107 -25.73 5.76 5.99
CA PRO A 107 -24.91 6.75 6.70
C PRO A 107 -23.92 7.46 5.77
N TYR A 108 -23.14 8.40 6.33
CA TYR A 108 -21.97 8.95 5.66
C TYR A 108 -20.86 7.89 5.59
N VAL A 109 -20.39 7.64 4.37
CA VAL A 109 -19.37 6.66 4.00
C VAL A 109 -18.74 7.05 2.67
#